data_AF-A0A2S6CVW6-F1
#
_entry.id   AF-A0A2S6CVW6-F1
#
_cell.length_a   1.000
_cell.length_b   1.000
_cell.length_c   1.000
_cell.angle_alpha   90.00
_cell.angle_beta   90.00
_cell.angle_gamma   90.00
#
_symmetry.space_group_name_H-M   'P 1'
#
loop_
_entity.id
_entity.type
_entity.pdbx_description
1 polymer ?
#
loop_
_entity_poly.entity_id
_entity_poly.type
_entity_poly.pdbx_seq_one_letter_code
_entity_poly.pdbx_strand_id
1 'polypeptide(L)'
;MSFNFDKYQELVIFLDKFRANVTAGKLDAGELRLCLTELQTFFIEQIVPLEDANFREQSYKTEINKQLRLLEVDVMFLKGARQSATSQARLNTITERVDTLIRYCQAIMHPEEQKEK
;
A
#
# COMPACT_ATOMS: atom_id res chain seq x y z
N MET A 1 10.20 -19.75 11.97
CA MET A 1 9.99 -18.75 10.91
C MET A 1 8.58 -18.23 11.09
N SER A 2 8.41 -16.95 11.41
CA SER A 2 7.08 -16.40 11.69
C SER A 2 6.23 -16.44 10.42
N PHE A 3 5.21 -17.31 10.42
CA PHE A 3 4.31 -17.59 9.30
C PHE A 3 3.64 -16.34 8.69
N ASN A 4 3.58 -15.24 9.42
CA ASN A 4 2.93 -14.01 8.96
C ASN A 4 3.78 -13.20 7.98
N PHE A 5 5.11 -13.32 8.01
CA PHE A 5 6.00 -12.49 7.17
C PHE A 5 5.85 -12.75 5.68
N ASP A 6 5.55 -14.00 5.28
CA ASP A 6 5.31 -14.34 3.89
C ASP A 6 4.15 -13.52 3.30
N LYS A 7 3.10 -13.26 4.10
CA LYS A 7 1.94 -12.45 3.66
C LYS A 7 2.24 -10.97 3.55
N TYR A 8 3.05 -10.42 4.45
CA TYR A 8 3.52 -9.03 4.30
C TYR A 8 4.50 -8.89 3.13
N GLN A 9 5.32 -9.89 2.85
CA GLN A 9 6.19 -9.90 1.68
C GLN A 9 5.38 -9.96 0.37
N GLU A 10 4.35 -10.82 0.30
CA GLU A 10 3.39 -10.84 -0.81
C GLU A 10 2.72 -9.47 -1.01
N LEU A 11 2.30 -8.81 0.08
CA LEU A 11 1.74 -7.46 0.02
C LEU A 11 2.74 -6.43 -0.53
N VAL A 12 4.01 -6.48 -0.10
CA VAL A 12 5.07 -5.59 -0.63
C VAL A 12 5.24 -5.79 -2.12
N ILE A 13 5.26 -7.03 -2.61
CA ILE A 13 5.36 -7.33 -4.05
C ILE A 13 4.16 -6.74 -4.81
N PHE A 14 2.95 -6.84 -4.26
CA PHE A 14 1.75 -6.23 -4.83
C PHE A 14 1.85 -4.70 -4.87
N LEU A 15 2.29 -4.06 -3.78
CA LEU A 15 2.48 -2.62 -3.68
C LEU A 15 3.57 -2.11 -4.65
N ASP A 16 4.67 -2.83 -4.80
CA ASP A 16 5.74 -2.48 -5.74
C ASP A 16 5.27 -2.56 -7.20
N LYS A 17 4.52 -3.61 -7.55
CA LYS A 17 3.89 -3.73 -8.87
C LYS A 17 2.91 -2.59 -9.12
N PHE A 18 2.07 -2.26 -8.14
CA PHE A 18 1.14 -1.14 -8.22
C PHE A 18 1.89 0.19 -8.44
N ARG A 19 2.94 0.46 -7.65
CA ARG A 19 3.81 1.63 -7.82
C ARG A 19 4.42 1.71 -9.21
N ALA A 20 4.99 0.61 -9.71
CA ALA A 20 5.59 0.55 -11.03
C ALA A 20 4.57 0.87 -12.14
N ASN A 21 3.34 0.39 -12.02
CA ASN A 21 2.26 0.68 -12.96
C ASN A 21 1.86 2.17 -12.95
N VAL A 22 1.78 2.77 -11.76
CA VAL A 22 1.50 4.21 -11.58
C VAL A 22 2.61 5.05 -12.20
N THR A 23 3.88 4.78 -11.88
CA THR A 23 5.02 5.58 -12.35
C THR A 23 5.24 5.43 -13.85
N ALA A 24 5.00 4.25 -14.41
CA ALA A 24 5.14 4.01 -15.84
C ALA A 24 3.98 4.58 -16.68
N GLY A 25 2.89 5.05 -16.04
CA GLY A 25 1.69 5.51 -16.74
C GLY A 25 1.05 4.43 -17.63
N LYS A 26 1.28 3.16 -17.31
CA LYS A 26 0.85 2.02 -18.13
C LYS A 26 -0.63 1.71 -17.99
N LEU A 27 -1.22 2.08 -16.86
CA LEU A 27 -2.59 1.79 -16.50
C LEU A 27 -3.42 3.07 -16.43
N ASP A 28 -4.65 3.01 -16.91
CA ASP A 28 -5.62 4.07 -16.69
C ASP A 28 -6.18 4.05 -15.25
N ALA A 29 -6.93 5.09 -14.87
CA ALA A 29 -7.46 5.20 -13.52
C ALA A 29 -8.49 4.10 -13.15
N GLY A 30 -9.14 3.48 -14.13
CA GLY A 30 -10.03 2.35 -13.94
C GLY A 30 -9.24 1.07 -13.64
N GLU A 31 -8.18 0.81 -14.40
CA GLU A 31 -7.28 -0.33 -14.18
C GLU A 31 -6.55 -0.20 -12.83
N LEU A 32 -6.07 1.00 -12.48
CA LEU A 32 -5.50 1.27 -11.15
C LEU A 32 -6.49 0.99 -10.02
N ARG A 33 -7.77 1.32 -10.22
CA ARG A 33 -8.80 1.01 -9.22
C ARG A 33 -8.99 -0.49 -9.07
N LEU A 34 -8.98 -1.26 -10.16
CA LEU A 34 -9.09 -2.73 -10.10
C LEU A 34 -7.90 -3.33 -9.34
N CYS A 35 -6.67 -2.95 -9.67
CA CYS A 35 -5.48 -3.40 -8.94
C CYS A 35 -5.54 -3.03 -7.46
N LEU A 36 -6.06 -1.84 -7.13
CA LEU A 36 -6.21 -1.43 -5.74
C LEU A 36 -7.27 -2.25 -5.00
N THR A 37 -8.39 -2.56 -5.65
CA THR A 37 -9.43 -3.42 -5.06
C THR A 37 -8.87 -4.81 -4.77
N GLU A 38 -8.10 -5.40 -5.69
CA GLU A 38 -7.43 -6.69 -5.44
C GLU A 38 -6.49 -6.62 -4.23
N LEU A 39 -5.72 -5.53 -4.12
CA LEU A 39 -4.78 -5.31 -3.01
C LEU A 39 -5.51 -5.14 -1.67
N GLN A 40 -6.62 -4.39 -1.65
CA GLN A 40 -7.48 -4.23 -0.48
C GLN A 40 -8.10 -5.57 -0.05
N THR A 41 -8.63 -6.35 -1.01
CA THR A 41 -9.17 -7.69 -0.75
C THR A 41 -8.10 -8.62 -0.18
N PHE A 42 -6.92 -8.67 -0.80
CA PHE A 42 -5.79 -9.45 -0.28
C PHE A 42 -5.46 -9.08 1.17
N PHE A 43 -5.38 -7.79 1.50
CA PHE A 43 -5.10 -7.35 2.87
C PHE A 43 -6.19 -7.82 3.85
N ILE A 44 -7.46 -7.66 3.49
CA ILE A 44 -8.60 -8.03 4.35
C ILE A 44 -8.69 -9.54 4.55
N GLU A 45 -8.46 -10.34 3.50
CA GLU A 45 -8.63 -11.79 3.57
C GLU A 45 -7.40 -12.53 4.09
N GLN A 46 -6.19 -12.04 3.77
CA GLN A 46 -4.95 -12.76 4.02
C GLN A 46 -4.15 -12.20 5.19
N ILE A 47 -4.33 -10.93 5.57
CA ILE A 47 -3.51 -10.27 6.60
C ILE A 47 -4.32 -9.93 7.85
N VAL A 48 -5.52 -9.34 7.70
CA VAL A 48 -6.36 -8.99 8.85
C VAL A 48 -6.64 -10.17 9.79
N PRO A 49 -6.93 -11.41 9.31
CA PRO A 49 -7.22 -12.54 10.20
C PRO A 49 -6.00 -13.12 10.92
N LEU A 50 -4.77 -12.74 10.53
CA LEU A 50 -3.55 -13.21 11.17
C LEU A 50 -3.49 -12.67 12.61
N GLU A 51 -3.09 -13.53 13.55
CA GLU A 51 -2.85 -13.12 14.93
C GLU A 51 -1.64 -12.18 14.99
N ASP A 52 -1.83 -11.04 15.66
CA ASP A 52 -0.79 -10.02 15.79
C ASP A 52 0.26 -10.48 16.79
N ALA A 53 1.54 -10.47 16.40
CA ALA A 53 2.62 -10.92 17.29
C ALA A 53 2.86 -9.95 18.47
N ASN A 54 2.51 -8.66 18.30
CA ASN A 54 2.64 -7.64 19.32
C ASN A 54 1.81 -6.37 18.97
N PHE A 55 1.70 -5.45 19.94
CA PHE A 55 0.99 -4.17 19.77
C PHE A 55 1.52 -3.31 18.61
N ARG A 56 2.82 -3.41 18.29
CA ARG A 56 3.42 -2.64 17.19
C ARG A 56 2.92 -3.16 15.83
N GLU A 57 2.83 -4.48 15.66
CA GLU A 57 2.23 -5.08 14.45
C GLU A 57 0.75 -4.67 14.31
N GLN A 58 -0.02 -4.77 15.39
CA GLN A 58 -1.43 -4.32 15.41
C GLN A 58 -1.57 -2.84 15.00
N SER A 59 -0.68 -1.99 15.52
CA SER A 59 -0.63 -0.57 15.17
C SER A 59 -0.33 -0.35 13.69
N TYR A 60 0.66 -1.06 13.13
CA TYR A 60 0.97 -0.96 11.71
C TYR A 60 -0.13 -1.53 10.82
N LYS A 61 -0.79 -2.64 11.18
CA LYS A 61 -1.97 -3.15 10.43
C LYS A 61 -3.09 -2.12 10.38
N THR A 62 -3.32 -1.41 11.49
CA THR A 62 -4.30 -0.31 11.55
C THR A 62 -3.93 0.82 10.60
N GLU A 63 -2.67 1.24 10.61
CA GLU A 63 -2.19 2.29 9.71
C GLU A 63 -2.18 1.83 8.24
N ILE A 64 -1.84 0.57 7.94
CA ILE A 64 -1.92 0.02 6.59
C ILE A 64 -3.36 0.08 6.08
N ASN A 65 -4.34 -0.41 6.85
CA ASN A 65 -5.76 -0.34 6.48
C ASN A 65 -6.21 1.11 6.18
N LYS A 66 -5.82 2.05 7.04
CA LYS A 66 -6.10 3.48 6.85
C LYS A 66 -5.46 4.02 5.57
N GLN A 67 -4.19 3.71 5.31
CA GLN A 67 -3.50 4.16 4.10
C GLN A 67 -4.10 3.53 2.83
N LEU A 68 -4.56 2.28 2.87
CA LEU A 68 -5.25 1.64 1.75
C LEU A 68 -6.58 2.32 1.40
N ARG A 69 -7.33 2.78 2.40
CA ARG A 69 -8.56 3.57 2.18
C ARG A 69 -8.24 4.96 1.61
N LEU A 70 -7.19 5.61 2.09
CA LEU A 70 -6.76 6.91 1.56
C LEU A 70 -6.23 6.79 0.12
N LEU A 71 -5.55 5.67 -0.20
CA LEU A 71 -5.08 5.38 -1.55
C LEU A 71 -6.24 5.29 -2.56
N GLU A 72 -7.37 4.73 -2.13
CA GLU A 72 -8.58 4.66 -2.96
C GLU A 72 -9.11 6.05 -3.30
N VAL A 73 -9.15 6.93 -2.29
CA VAL A 73 -9.54 8.34 -2.48
C VAL A 73 -8.60 9.05 -3.46
N ASP A 74 -7.29 8.81 -3.36
CA ASP A 74 -6.32 9.41 -4.27
C ASP A 74 -6.49 8.93 -5.72
N VAL A 75 -6.74 7.63 -5.93
CA VAL A 75 -7.04 7.07 -7.25
C VAL A 75 -8.35 7.63 -7.82
N MET A 76 -9.38 7.82 -6.99
CA MET A 76 -10.61 8.50 -7.42
C MET A 76 -10.36 9.94 -7.86
N PHE A 77 -9.53 10.69 -7.13
CA PHE A 77 -9.17 12.05 -7.52
C PHE A 77 -8.30 12.11 -8.77
N LEU A 78 -7.42 11.14 -9.00
CA LEU A 78 -6.67 11.01 -10.25
C LEU A 78 -7.62 10.87 -11.45
N LYS A 79 -8.66 10.03 -11.34
CA LYS A 79 -9.67 9.86 -12.40
C LYS A 79 -10.38 11.17 -12.75
N GLY A 80 -10.59 12.05 -11.78
CA GLY A 80 -11.24 13.34 -11.96
C GLY A 80 -10.31 14.46 -12.49
N ALA A 81 -8.99 14.23 -12.51
CA ALA A 81 -8.02 15.26 -12.88
C ALA A 81 -7.99 15.48 -14.40
N ARG A 82 -8.33 16.70 -14.83
CA ARG A 82 -8.36 17.10 -16.26
C ARG A 82 -7.12 17.85 -16.73
N GLN A 83 -6.37 18.42 -15.79
CA GLN A 83 -5.16 19.18 -16.07
C GLN A 83 -3.93 18.32 -15.79
N SER A 84 -2.98 18.30 -16.73
CA SER A 84 -1.75 17.48 -16.61
C SER A 84 -0.98 17.75 -15.32
N ALA A 85 -0.85 19.01 -14.90
CA ALA A 85 -0.19 19.38 -13.64
C ALA A 85 -0.90 18.76 -12.41
N THR A 86 -2.23 18.78 -12.39
CA THR A 86 -3.03 18.16 -11.32
C THR A 86 -2.89 16.64 -11.34
N SER A 87 -2.94 16.01 -12.52
CA SER A 87 -2.74 14.56 -12.65
C SER A 87 -1.37 14.14 -12.15
N GLN A 88 -0.31 14.90 -12.49
CA GLN A 88 1.04 14.62 -12.00
C GLN A 88 1.15 14.75 -10.48
N ALA A 89 0.56 15.80 -9.89
CA ALA A 89 0.51 15.95 -8.44
C ALA A 89 -0.19 14.77 -7.76
N ARG A 90 -1.30 14.27 -8.34
CA ARG A 90 -2.01 13.09 -7.83
C ARG A 90 -1.18 11.81 -7.94
N LEU A 91 -0.49 11.59 -9.07
CA LEU A 91 0.42 10.45 -9.24
C LEU A 91 1.55 10.46 -8.21
N ASN A 92 2.09 11.64 -7.89
CA ASN A 92 3.11 11.78 -6.84
C ASN A 92 2.55 11.41 -5.47
N THR A 93 1.38 11.93 -5.09
CA THR A 93 0.72 11.58 -3.81
C THR A 93 0.44 10.08 -3.71
N ILE A 94 -0.04 9.45 -4.79
CA ILE A 94 -0.26 8.00 -4.85
C ILE A 94 1.06 7.26 -4.60
N THR A 95 2.14 7.67 -5.26
CA THR A 95 3.47 7.04 -5.13
C THR A 95 3.99 7.16 -3.69
N GLU A 96 3.94 8.35 -3.08
CA GLU A 96 4.38 8.58 -1.69
C GLU A 96 3.58 7.75 -0.68
N ARG A 97 2.27 7.56 -0.93
CA ARG A 97 1.43 6.73 -0.08
C ARG A 97 1.78 5.25 -0.19
N VAL A 98 2.03 4.77 -1.41
CA VAL A 98 2.48 3.38 -1.63
C VAL A 98 3.84 3.14 -0.97
N ASP A 99 4.77 4.09 -1.04
CA ASP A 99 6.05 4.00 -0.33
C ASP A 99 5.85 3.93 1.20
N THR A 100 4.86 4.65 1.74
CA THR A 100 4.52 4.58 3.17
C THR A 100 3.96 3.21 3.55
N LEU A 101 3.09 2.64 2.72
CA LEU A 101 2.55 1.29 2.90
C LEU A 101 3.67 0.24 2.92
N ILE A 102 4.63 0.33 1.98
CA ILE A 102 5.79 -0.56 1.91
C ILE A 102 6.64 -0.44 3.19
N ARG A 103 6.90 0.78 3.66
CA ARG A 103 7.64 1.02 4.91
C ARG A 103 6.98 0.38 6.13
N TYR A 104 5.65 0.43 6.24
CA TYR A 104 4.94 -0.26 7.33
C TYR A 104 5.07 -1.78 7.24
N CYS A 105 4.98 -2.36 6.04
CA CYS A 105 5.20 -3.79 5.86
C CYS A 105 6.63 -4.19 6.25
N GLN A 106 7.64 -3.41 5.84
CA GLN A 106 9.03 -3.61 6.21
C GLN A 106 9.25 -3.48 7.72
N ALA A 107 8.57 -2.52 8.39
CA ALA A 107 8.63 -2.35 9.83
C ALA A 107 8.14 -3.58 10.62
N ILE A 108 7.14 -4.28 10.08
CA ILE A 108 6.61 -5.51 10.66
C ILE A 108 7.60 -6.67 10.44
N MET A 109 8.14 -6.82 9.23
CA MET A 109 9.06 -7.91 8.87
C MET A 109 10.46 -7.76 9.49
N HIS A 110 10.93 -6.53 9.67
CA HIS A 110 12.27 -6.20 10.16
C HIS A 110 12.19 -5.23 11.37
N PRO A 111 11.67 -5.69 12.52
CA PRO A 111 11.42 -4.82 13.66
C PRO A 111 12.70 -4.25 14.31
N GLU A 112 13.86 -4.91 14.14
CA GLU A 112 15.15 -4.55 14.75
C GLU A 112 15.92 -3.45 13.99
N GLU A 113 15.65 -3.23 12.69
CA GLU A 113 16.35 -2.20 11.89
C GLU A 113 15.89 -0.76 12.19
N GLN A 114 14.87 -0.57 13.04
CA GLN A 114 14.34 0.76 13.39
C GLN A 114 14.85 1.30 14.72
N LYS A 115 15.81 0.63 15.38
CA LYS A 115 16.42 1.10 16.64
C LYS A 115 17.60 2.07 16.47
N GLU A 116 18.07 2.32 15.25
CA GLU A 116 19.10 3.34 14.99
C GLU A 116 18.49 4.60 14.40
N LYS A 117 18.13 5.54 15.28
CA LYS A 117 18.29 6.99 15.10
C LYS A 117 18.12 7.73 16.42
#